data_AF-A0A0M2U7A1-F1
#
_entry.id   AF-A0A0M2U7A1-F1
#
_cell.length_a   1.000
_cell.length_b   1.000
_cell.length_c   1.000
_cell.angle_alpha   90.00
_cell.angle_beta   90.00
_cell.angle_gamma   90.00
#
_symmetry.space_group_name_H-M   'P 1'
#
loop_
_entity.id
_entity.type
_entity.pdbx_description
1 polymer ?
#
loop_
_entity_poly.entity_id
_entity_poly.type
_entity_poly.pdbx_seq_one_letter_code
_entity_poly.pdbx_strand_id
1 'polypeptide(L)'
;MVAELISERTVGAKGVTCRVVDILPASQVGTREPHVHDAMEEVIYVLEGRGEAWVNGDVIPIEPGDALLMPMGVPHMIINPTEQRLRLICFFPAAALGIPGVD
;
A
#
# COMPACT_ATOMS: atom_id res chain seq x y z
N MET A 1 -2.49 -9.04 4.25
CA MET A 1 -1.68 -10.01 3.47
C MET A 1 -1.10 -9.28 2.26
N VAL A 2 0.16 -9.53 1.90
CA VAL A 2 0.80 -8.94 0.72
C VAL A 2 1.14 -10.06 -0.26
N ALA A 3 0.73 -9.90 -1.51
CA ALA A 3 1.13 -10.75 -2.63
C ALA A 3 1.92 -9.93 -3.64
N GLU A 4 3.15 -10.34 -3.93
CA GLU A 4 3.97 -9.71 -4.97
C GLU A 4 3.65 -10.35 -6.33
N LEU A 5 3.18 -9.55 -7.28
CA LEU A 5 2.77 -10.04 -8.61
C LEU A 5 3.88 -9.84 -9.63
N ILE A 6 4.42 -8.62 -9.71
CA ILE A 6 5.51 -8.24 -10.62
C ILE A 6 6.64 -7.70 -9.75
N SER A 7 7.83 -8.27 -9.88
CA SER A 7 9.08 -7.76 -9.33
C SER A 7 10.26 -8.43 -10.04
N GLU A 8 11.48 -8.07 -9.67
CA GLU A 8 12.67 -8.82 -10.06
C GLU A 8 12.56 -10.30 -9.67
N ARG A 9 12.02 -10.58 -8.48
CA ARG A 9 11.93 -11.94 -7.94
C ARG A 9 10.90 -12.81 -8.66
N THR A 10 9.76 -12.22 -9.08
CA THR A 10 8.68 -13.00 -9.69
C THR A 10 8.84 -13.16 -11.20
N VAL A 11 9.24 -12.11 -11.91
CA VAL A 11 9.29 -12.08 -13.38
C VAL A 11 10.53 -11.42 -13.96
N GLY A 12 11.54 -11.10 -13.13
CA GLY A 12 12.78 -10.46 -13.60
C GLY A 12 12.60 -8.97 -13.96
N ALA A 13 11.60 -8.29 -13.41
CA ALA A 13 11.39 -6.86 -13.65
C ALA A 13 12.63 -6.04 -13.22
N LYS A 14 12.90 -4.92 -13.93
CA LYS A 14 14.10 -4.10 -13.74
C LYS A 14 13.86 -2.69 -13.22
N GLY A 15 12.61 -2.28 -13.11
CA GLY A 15 12.28 -0.93 -12.61
C GLY A 15 10.89 -0.78 -12.04
N VAL A 16 10.14 -1.88 -11.85
CA VAL A 16 8.78 -1.80 -11.32
C VAL A 16 8.50 -3.00 -10.41
N THR A 17 7.78 -2.71 -9.34
CA THR A 17 7.15 -3.69 -8.48
C THR A 17 5.64 -3.43 -8.44
N CYS A 18 4.85 -4.49 -8.53
CA CYS A 18 3.40 -4.46 -8.38
C CYS A 18 2.98 -5.48 -7.33
N ARG A 19 2.25 -5.02 -6.31
CA ARG A 19 1.77 -5.84 -5.19
C ARG A 19 0.26 -5.71 -5.05
N VAL A 20 -0.40 -6.81 -4.66
CA VAL A 20 -1.76 -6.75 -4.13
C VAL A 20 -1.70 -6.85 -2.62
N VAL A 21 -2.40 -5.93 -1.95
CA VAL A 21 -2.38 -5.82 -0.50
C VAL A 21 -3.80 -5.91 0.03
N ASP A 22 -4.06 -6.90 0.87
CA ASP A 22 -5.27 -6.99 1.68
C ASP A 22 -5.02 -6.39 3.06
N ILE A 23 -5.73 -5.32 3.39
CA ILE A 23 -5.77 -4.69 4.70
C ILE A 23 -7.01 -5.21 5.44
N LEU A 24 -6.79 -5.96 6.51
CA LEU A 24 -7.85 -6.44 7.37
C LEU A 24 -8.39 -5.30 8.26
N PRO A 25 -9.61 -5.44 8.79
CA PRO A 25 -10.15 -4.51 9.78
C PRO A 25 -9.16 -4.19 10.89
N ALA A 26 -9.00 -2.91 11.23
CA ALA A 26 -8.14 -2.49 12.33
C ALA A 26 -8.61 -3.08 13.67
N SER A 27 -9.90 -3.39 13.81
CA SER A 27 -10.46 -4.10 14.95
C SER A 27 -9.90 -5.53 15.12
N GLN A 28 -9.37 -6.14 14.06
CA GLN A 28 -8.83 -7.51 14.08
C GLN A 28 -7.31 -7.56 14.23
N VAL A 29 -6.59 -6.62 13.61
CA VAL A 29 -5.11 -6.66 13.52
C VAL A 29 -4.41 -5.38 14.00
N GLY A 30 -5.16 -4.40 14.50
CA GLY A 30 -4.66 -3.07 14.81
C GLY A 30 -4.42 -2.22 13.56
N THR A 31 -4.01 -0.97 13.77
CA THR A 31 -3.53 -0.10 12.69
C THR A 31 -2.06 -0.36 12.43
N ARG A 32 -1.63 -0.22 11.17
CA ARG A 32 -0.21 -0.22 10.82
C ARG A 32 0.41 1.10 11.25
N GLU A 33 1.69 1.10 11.59
CA GLU A 33 2.45 2.34 11.77
C GLU A 33 2.68 3.04 10.42
N PRO A 34 2.70 4.39 10.37
CA PRO A 34 3.14 5.13 9.21
C PRO A 34 4.55 4.72 8.77
N HIS A 35 4.76 4.72 7.46
CA HIS A 35 6.07 4.45 6.87
C HIS A 35 6.39 5.46 5.78
N VAL A 36 7.67 5.47 5.37
CA VAL A 36 8.23 6.43 4.42
C VAL A 36 9.05 5.68 3.38
N HIS A 37 9.00 6.17 2.14
CA HIS A 37 9.90 5.78 1.07
C HIS A 37 10.73 7.00 0.66
N ASP A 38 12.00 7.06 1.05
CA ASP A 38 12.84 8.26 0.86
C ASP A 38 13.30 8.48 -0.58
N ALA A 39 13.30 7.44 -1.41
CA ALA A 39 13.90 7.45 -2.74
C ALA A 39 12.89 7.22 -3.88
N MET A 40 11.60 7.03 -3.56
CA MET A 40 10.57 6.74 -4.55
C MET A 40 9.18 7.16 -4.09
N GLU A 41 8.31 7.38 -5.06
CA GLU A 41 6.86 7.47 -4.85
C GLU A 41 6.24 6.06 -4.82
N GLU A 42 5.02 5.94 -4.27
CA GLU A 42 4.15 4.78 -4.44
C GLU A 42 2.83 5.23 -5.07
N VAL A 43 2.32 4.46 -6.03
CA VAL A 43 0.96 4.62 -6.54
C VAL A 43 0.10 3.49 -6.00
N ILE A 44 -1.03 3.84 -5.39
CA ILE A 44 -2.02 2.88 -4.86
C ILE A 44 -3.31 3.04 -5.64
N TYR A 45 -3.94 1.93 -6.02
CA TYR A 45 -5.28 1.92 -6.58
C TYR A 45 -6.19 1.00 -5.76
N VAL A 46 -7.39 1.49 -5.42
CA VAL A 46 -8.34 0.77 -4.58
C VAL A 46 -9.18 -0.18 -5.45
N LEU A 47 -9.04 -1.49 -5.20
CA LEU A 47 -9.75 -2.53 -5.95
C LEU A 47 -11.09 -2.88 -5.32
N GLU A 48 -11.16 -2.98 -3.99
CA GLU A 48 -12.36 -3.41 -3.26
C GLU A 48 -12.35 -2.87 -1.83
N GLY A 49 -13.54 -2.59 -1.27
CA GLY A 49 -13.69 -2.13 0.10
C GLY A 49 -13.52 -0.61 0.24
N ARG A 50 -13.51 -0.13 1.48
CA ARG A 50 -13.36 1.29 1.83
C ARG A 50 -12.37 1.44 2.97
N GLY A 51 -11.71 2.58 3.06
CA GLY A 51 -10.83 2.89 4.17
C GLY A 51 -10.42 4.34 4.19
N GLU A 52 -9.26 4.59 4.79
CA GLU A 52 -8.66 5.91 4.90
C GLU A 52 -7.18 5.85 4.53
N ALA A 53 -6.73 6.83 3.76
CA ALA A 53 -5.32 7.13 3.59
C ALA A 53 -4.94 8.24 4.56
N TRP A 54 -3.98 7.97 5.43
CA TRP A 54 -3.34 8.99 6.25
C TRP A 54 -2.02 9.40 5.59
N VAL A 55 -1.84 10.69 5.33
CA VAL A 55 -0.65 11.25 4.67
C VAL A 55 -0.25 12.52 5.42
N ASN A 56 0.87 12.46 6.15
CA ASN A 56 1.43 13.60 6.90
C ASN A 56 0.42 14.37 7.78
N GLY A 57 -0.47 13.65 8.47
CA GLY A 57 -1.47 14.24 9.37
C GLY A 57 -2.85 14.40 8.75
N ASP A 58 -2.94 14.42 7.42
CA ASP A 58 -4.23 14.51 6.72
C ASP A 58 -4.84 13.12 6.55
N VAL A 59 -6.16 13.01 6.76
CA VAL A 59 -6.94 11.78 6.60
C VAL A 59 -7.90 11.94 5.44
N ILE A 60 -7.81 11.05 4.47
CA ILE A 60 -8.59 11.09 3.24
C ILE A 60 -9.36 9.76 3.12
N PRO A 61 -10.70 9.78 3.02
CA PRO A 61 -11.45 8.55 2.75
C PRO A 61 -11.16 8.03 1.35
N ILE A 62 -11.09 6.71 1.20
CA ILE A 62 -10.81 6.04 -0.07
C ILE A 62 -11.83 4.95 -0.37
N GLU A 63 -12.18 4.79 -1.64
CA GLU A 63 -13.15 3.81 -2.14
C GLU A 63 -12.73 3.22 -3.49
N PRO A 64 -13.39 2.14 -3.97
CA PRO A 64 -12.98 1.47 -5.20
C PRO A 64 -13.04 2.42 -6.40
N GLY A 65 -11.96 2.45 -7.19
CA GLY A 65 -11.82 3.40 -8.30
C GLY A 65 -10.85 4.55 -8.00
N ASP A 66 -10.56 4.82 -6.72
CA ASP A 66 -9.60 5.85 -6.35
C ASP A 66 -8.17 5.44 -6.69
N ALA A 67 -7.40 6.41 -7.19
CA ALA A 67 -5.97 6.34 -7.37
C ALA A 67 -5.30 7.35 -6.44
N LEU A 68 -4.28 6.89 -5.71
CA LEU A 68 -3.53 7.69 -4.77
C LEU A 68 -2.05 7.72 -5.14
N LEU A 69 -1.43 8.87 -4.90
CA LEU A 69 0.02 9.03 -4.91
C LEU A 69 0.49 9.20 -3.47
N MET A 70 1.37 8.32 -3.01
CA MET A 70 2.15 8.52 -1.80
C MET A 70 3.45 9.21 -2.19
N PRO A 71 3.66 10.49 -1.80
CA PRO A 71 4.83 11.23 -2.23
C PRO A 71 6.12 10.70 -1.59
N MET A 72 7.22 10.84 -2.32
CA MET A 72 8.57 10.54 -1.81
C MET A 72 8.86 11.32 -0.52
N GLY A 73 9.40 10.63 0.49
CA GLY A 73 9.82 11.23 1.76
C GLY A 73 8.67 11.68 2.68
N VAL A 74 7.41 11.38 2.32
CA VAL A 74 6.23 11.77 3.11
C VAL A 74 5.67 10.57 3.88
N PRO A 75 5.55 10.63 5.22
CA PRO A 75 4.97 9.55 6.01
C PRO A 75 3.52 9.28 5.64
N HIS A 76 3.19 8.00 5.42
CA HIS A 76 1.84 7.59 5.07
C HIS A 76 1.47 6.20 5.61
N MET A 77 0.17 5.95 5.72
CA MET A 77 -0.40 4.63 6.00
C MET A 77 -1.81 4.50 5.42
N ILE A 78 -2.21 3.25 5.12
CA ILE A 78 -3.60 2.92 4.85
C ILE A 78 -4.22 2.30 6.09
N ILE A 79 -5.37 2.85 6.48
CA ILE A 79 -6.18 2.44 7.63
C ILE A 79 -7.44 1.79 7.09
N ASN A 80 -7.82 0.65 7.65
CA ASN A 80 -9.13 0.04 7.41
C ASN A 80 -9.96 0.11 8.70
N PRO A 81 -10.75 1.18 8.90
CA PRO A 81 -11.61 1.33 10.07
C PRO A 81 -12.91 0.52 9.95
N THR A 82 -13.10 -0.23 8.86
CA THR A 82 -14.34 -0.97 8.58
C THR A 82 -14.24 -2.42 9.04
N GLU A 83 -15.36 -3.15 9.00
CA GLU A 83 -15.43 -4.59 9.31
C GLU A 83 -15.23 -5.49 8.08
N GLN A 84 -15.02 -4.91 6.89
CA GLN A 84 -14.78 -5.64 5.65
C GLN A 84 -13.30 -5.54 5.24
N ARG A 85 -12.82 -6.46 4.39
CA ARG A 85 -11.46 -6.34 3.85
C ARG A 85 -11.38 -5.17 2.88
N LEU A 86 -10.26 -4.45 2.92
CA LEU A 86 -9.86 -3.46 1.92
C LEU A 86 -8.75 -4.07 1.06
N ARG A 87 -8.91 -4.05 -0.27
CA ARG A 87 -7.95 -4.60 -1.22
C ARG A 87 -7.40 -3.50 -2.12
N LEU A 88 -6.08 -3.46 -2.22
CA LEU A 88 -5.31 -2.47 -2.94
C LEU A 88 -4.39 -3.14 -3.96
N ILE A 89 -4.06 -2.42 -5.03
CA ILE A 89 -2.90 -2.70 -5.86
C ILE A 89 -1.91 -1.53 -5.72
N CYS A 90 -0.66 -1.87 -5.41
CA CYS A 90 0.41 -0.92 -5.12
C CYS A 90 1.50 -1.05 -6.19
N PHE A 91 1.94 0.08 -6.74
CA PHE A 91 3.00 0.17 -7.74
C PHE A 91 4.15 1.01 -7.21
N PHE A 92 5.36 0.54 -7.46
CA PHE A 92 6.59 1.22 -7.06
C PHE A 92 7.59 1.24 -8.21
N PRO A 93 8.31 2.35 -8.44
CA PRO A 93 9.33 2.45 -9.49
C PRO A 93 10.67 1.83 -9.03
N ALA A 94 10.62 0.59 -8.52
CA ALA A 94 11.77 -0.17 -8.04
C ALA A 94 11.63 -1.65 -8.41
N ALA A 95 12.75 -2.29 -8.79
CA ALA A 95 12.77 -3.71 -9.18
C ALA A 95 12.57 -4.68 -8.01
N ALA A 96 13.08 -4.31 -6.83
CA ALA A 96 13.04 -5.11 -5.62
C ALA A 96 12.76 -4.20 -4.43
N LEU A 97 11.89 -4.65 -3.54
CA LEU A 97 11.51 -3.95 -2.31
C LEU A 97 11.42 -4.96 -1.17
N GLY A 98 11.87 -4.55 0.02
CA GLY A 98 11.63 -5.35 1.22
C GLY A 98 10.14 -5.58 1.45
N ILE A 99 9.80 -6.73 2.02
CA ILE A 99 8.45 -7.00 2.51
C ILE A 99 8.49 -6.89 4.05
N PRO A 100 7.78 -5.93 4.65
CA PRO A 100 7.75 -5.78 6.10
C PRO A 100 7.36 -7.10 6.79
N GLY A 101 8.23 -7.60 7.66
CA GLY A 101 8.01 -8.83 8.45
C GLY A 101 8.32 -10.15 7.73
N VAL A 102 8.89 -10.10 6.52
CA VAL A 102 9.40 -11.29 5.81
C VAL A 102 10.91 -11.22 5.64
N ASP A 103 11.43 -10.03 5.31
CA ASP A 103 12.86 -9.76 5.17
C ASP A 103 13.43 -9.05 6.41
#